data_AF-A0A143XKK5-F1
#
_entry.id   AF-A0A143XKK5-F1
#
_cell.length_a   1.000
_cell.length_b   1.000
_cell.length_c   1.000
_cell.angle_alpha   90.00
_cell.angle_beta   90.00
_cell.angle_gamma   90.00
#
_symmetry.space_group_name_H-M   'P 1'
#
loop_
_entity.id
_entity.type
_entity.pdbx_description
1 polymer ?
#
loop_
_entity_poly.entity_id
_entity_poly.type
_entity_poly.pdbx_seq_one_letter_code
_entity_poly.pdbx_strand_id
1 'polypeptide(L)'
;MENQSGGSDVENGVRLDTWVDLDEPFSVYIIGKSLKQLPEWKFYSNGACRDEISGKMNLISTETITFKDFALSKYDRNSVVLDYDWYNAVVGLLNYFEWSYGAVHSAEVDLDVSQRLMRWYQYNITMEPGERIVNTVTAPIYPSFDTGYEPPIFEYTYLLSPAQTWTTFGNLDIIISTPYDMIQSSLDGFERINSGYELHFTGLPEEELTFTLCSAENPSAPSYDKPLNGGIILGITLVAVIFIMTVIMVKRKTGLRG
;
A
#
# COMPACT_ATOMS: atom_id res chain seq x y z
N MET A 1 7.44 -29.60 -1.90
CA MET A 1 6.82 -28.61 -2.82
C MET A 1 5.33 -28.88 -2.85
N GLU A 2 4.69 -28.91 -1.66
CA GLU A 2 3.48 -29.75 -1.47
C GLU A 2 2.18 -29.01 -1.19
N ASN A 3 2.17 -27.70 -0.95
CA ASN A 3 0.93 -26.95 -0.74
C ASN A 3 0.91 -25.69 -1.61
N GLN A 4 0.64 -25.84 -2.91
CA GLN A 4 0.28 -24.70 -3.76
C GLN A 4 -1.24 -24.72 -3.96
N SER A 5 -1.91 -23.74 -3.37
CA SER A 5 -3.28 -23.34 -3.72
C SER A 5 -3.22 -22.25 -4.80
N GLY A 6 -4.22 -22.16 -5.67
CA GLY A 6 -4.18 -21.23 -6.80
C GLY A 6 -5.47 -21.21 -7.59
N GLY A 7 -5.38 -20.98 -8.89
CA GLY A 7 -6.54 -21.00 -9.76
C GLY A 7 -6.18 -20.63 -11.19
N SER A 8 -7.19 -20.60 -12.06
CA SER A 8 -7.02 -20.23 -13.46
C SER A 8 -8.33 -19.74 -14.08
N ASP A 9 -8.23 -18.82 -15.03
CA ASP A 9 -9.33 -18.49 -15.92
C ASP A 9 -9.70 -19.70 -16.80
N VAL A 10 -11.00 -19.92 -16.96
CA VAL A 10 -11.57 -20.92 -17.88
C VAL A 10 -12.52 -20.23 -18.85
N GLU A 11 -12.90 -20.91 -19.93
CA GLU A 11 -13.64 -20.31 -21.07
C GLU A 11 -14.83 -19.43 -20.67
N ASN A 12 -15.57 -19.82 -19.63
CA ASN A 12 -16.74 -19.07 -19.13
C ASN A 12 -16.74 -18.90 -17.60
N GLY A 13 -15.57 -18.71 -16.99
CA GLY A 13 -15.49 -18.50 -15.56
C GLY A 13 -14.06 -18.54 -15.01
N VAL A 14 -13.98 -18.81 -13.71
CA VAL A 14 -12.72 -18.95 -12.98
C VAL A 14 -12.77 -20.22 -12.15
N ARG A 15 -11.65 -20.94 -12.13
CA ARG A 15 -11.42 -22.08 -11.25
C ARG A 15 -10.56 -21.63 -10.08
N LEU A 16 -11.00 -21.93 -8.86
CA LEU A 16 -10.23 -21.71 -7.64
C LEU A 16 -9.88 -23.07 -7.03
N ASP A 17 -8.61 -23.23 -6.68
CA ASP A 17 -8.01 -24.49 -6.27
C ASP A 17 -7.52 -24.38 -4.81
N THR A 18 -8.07 -25.21 -3.93
CA THR A 18 -7.68 -25.26 -2.51
C THR A 18 -7.44 -26.70 -2.06
N TRP A 19 -6.63 -26.85 -1.02
CA TRP A 19 -6.44 -28.14 -0.37
C TRP A 19 -7.65 -28.46 0.51
N VAL A 20 -8.07 -29.72 0.48
CA VAL A 20 -9.16 -30.21 1.33
C VAL A 20 -8.54 -30.75 2.61
N ASP A 21 -8.91 -30.15 3.74
CA ASP A 21 -8.79 -30.78 5.05
C ASP A 21 -10.11 -31.52 5.33
N LEU A 22 -10.04 -32.79 5.70
CA LEU A 22 -11.24 -33.60 5.97
C LEU A 22 -11.88 -33.26 7.33
N ASP A 23 -11.11 -32.64 8.22
CA ASP A 23 -11.55 -32.28 9.57
C ASP A 23 -12.11 -30.85 9.64
N GLU A 24 -11.90 -30.02 8.60
CA GLU A 24 -12.35 -28.63 8.56
C GLU A 24 -13.34 -28.35 7.40
N PRO A 25 -14.47 -27.67 7.68
CA PRO A 25 -15.39 -27.26 6.63
C PRO A 25 -14.80 -26.13 5.78
N PHE A 26 -14.94 -26.24 4.46
CA PHE A 26 -14.62 -25.16 3.53
C PHE A 26 -15.77 -24.15 3.43
N SER A 27 -15.44 -22.85 3.46
CA SER A 27 -16.41 -21.76 3.34
C SER A 27 -16.24 -20.99 2.03
N VAL A 28 -17.35 -20.79 1.30
CA VAL A 28 -17.41 -19.92 0.12
C VAL A 28 -18.22 -18.68 0.47
N TYR A 29 -17.59 -17.50 0.38
CA TYR A 29 -18.26 -16.23 0.56
C TYR A 29 -18.79 -15.73 -0.78
N ILE A 30 -20.08 -15.39 -0.81
CA ILE A 30 -20.74 -14.82 -2.00
C ILE A 30 -21.17 -13.41 -1.65
N ILE A 31 -20.52 -12.41 -2.26
CA ILE A 31 -20.85 -11.01 -2.05
C ILE A 31 -21.95 -10.61 -3.06
N GLY A 32 -23.07 -10.10 -2.54
CA GLY A 32 -24.20 -9.66 -3.37
C GLY A 32 -25.30 -10.72 -3.47
N LYS A 33 -25.72 -11.06 -4.70
CA LYS A 33 -26.83 -12.01 -4.91
C LYS A 33 -26.33 -13.44 -4.71
N SER A 34 -27.13 -14.25 -4.02
CA SER A 34 -26.87 -15.69 -3.88
C SER A 34 -26.70 -16.37 -5.25
N LEU A 35 -25.82 -17.36 -5.31
CA LEU A 35 -25.62 -18.14 -6.53
C LEU A 35 -26.91 -18.88 -6.90
N LYS A 36 -27.26 -18.86 -8.18
CA LYS A 36 -28.41 -19.63 -8.71
C LYS A 36 -28.15 -21.14 -8.69
N GLN A 37 -26.88 -21.54 -8.74
CA GLN A 37 -26.41 -22.91 -8.73
C GLN A 37 -25.16 -22.98 -7.85
N LEU A 38 -25.02 -24.05 -7.07
CA LEU A 38 -23.81 -24.28 -6.29
C LEU A 38 -22.58 -24.46 -7.21
N PRO A 39 -21.37 -24.13 -6.75
CA PRO A 39 -20.14 -24.40 -7.50
C PRO A 39 -20.03 -25.87 -7.91
N GLU A 40 -19.44 -26.12 -9.07
CA GLU A 40 -19.03 -27.46 -9.47
C GLU A 40 -17.76 -27.84 -8.71
N TRP A 41 -17.72 -29.06 -8.17
CA TRP A 41 -16.57 -29.55 -7.41
C TRP A 41 -15.89 -30.67 -8.18
N LYS A 42 -14.57 -30.53 -8.36
CA LYS A 42 -13.68 -31.57 -8.89
C LYS A 42 -12.59 -31.85 -7.86
N PHE A 43 -12.19 -33.11 -7.77
CA PHE A 43 -11.20 -33.57 -6.79
C PHE A 43 -10.01 -34.12 -7.55
N TYR A 44 -8.81 -33.77 -7.12
CA TYR A 44 -7.58 -34.19 -7.78
C TYR A 44 -6.64 -34.86 -6.78
N SER A 45 -5.81 -35.77 -7.27
CA SER A 45 -4.82 -36.48 -6.43
C SER A 45 -3.75 -35.56 -5.83
N ASN A 46 -3.50 -34.40 -6.46
CA ASN A 46 -2.55 -33.38 -6.02
C ASN A 46 -2.83 -32.03 -6.72
N GLY A 47 -2.09 -30.99 -6.30
CA GLY A 47 -2.21 -29.62 -6.82
C GLY A 47 -1.84 -29.42 -8.30
N ALA A 48 -1.32 -30.43 -9.01
CA ALA A 48 -1.11 -30.33 -10.46
C ALA A 48 -2.43 -30.42 -11.25
N CYS A 49 -3.54 -30.83 -10.60
CA CYS A 49 -4.87 -30.92 -11.19
C CYS A 49 -4.94 -31.76 -12.49
N ARG A 50 -4.14 -32.83 -12.58
CA ARG A 50 -4.08 -33.73 -13.76
C ARG A 50 -4.93 -34.98 -13.60
N ASP A 51 -4.83 -35.63 -12.45
CA ASP A 51 -5.52 -36.89 -12.19
C ASP A 51 -6.73 -36.64 -11.29
N GLU A 52 -7.92 -36.62 -11.90
CA GLU A 52 -9.18 -36.49 -11.17
C GLU A 52 -9.46 -37.77 -10.36
N ILE A 53 -9.93 -37.60 -9.13
CA ILE A 53 -10.30 -38.67 -8.20
C ILE A 53 -11.77 -38.52 -7.80
N SER A 54 -12.36 -39.62 -7.31
CA SER A 54 -13.72 -39.57 -6.77
C SER A 54 -13.75 -38.83 -5.43
N GLY A 55 -14.69 -37.91 -5.29
CA GLY A 55 -14.95 -37.17 -4.06
C GLY A 55 -16.37 -36.62 -4.05
N LYS A 56 -16.83 -36.16 -2.88
CA LYS A 56 -18.14 -35.56 -2.72
C LYS A 56 -18.07 -34.39 -1.75
N MET A 57 -18.51 -33.22 -2.21
CA MET A 57 -18.76 -32.06 -1.35
C MET A 57 -20.24 -32.05 -0.97
N ASN A 58 -20.55 -31.93 0.33
CA ASN A 58 -21.93 -31.75 0.79
C ASN A 58 -22.06 -30.36 1.42
N LEU A 59 -23.10 -29.62 1.04
CA LEU A 59 -23.42 -28.36 1.70
C LEU A 59 -23.89 -28.63 3.13
N ILE A 60 -23.18 -28.08 4.11
CA ILE A 60 -23.50 -28.25 5.54
C ILE A 60 -24.56 -27.23 5.97
N SER A 61 -24.34 -25.95 5.66
CA SER A 61 -25.25 -24.86 5.99
C SER A 61 -25.05 -23.67 5.07
N THR A 62 -26.00 -22.75 5.07
CA THR A 62 -25.90 -21.44 4.43
C THR A 62 -26.25 -20.38 5.46
N GLU A 63 -25.34 -19.43 5.66
CA GLU A 63 -25.55 -18.28 6.53
C GLU A 63 -25.57 -16.98 5.71
N THR A 64 -26.29 -15.98 6.21
CA THR A 64 -26.31 -14.65 5.60
C THR A 64 -25.80 -13.65 6.61
N ILE A 65 -24.72 -12.95 6.23
CA ILE A 65 -24.15 -11.83 6.98
C ILE A 65 -24.19 -10.58 6.12
N THR A 66 -24.13 -9.41 6.75
CA THR A 66 -23.93 -8.19 5.97
C THR A 66 -22.47 -8.12 5.50
N PHE A 67 -22.23 -7.43 4.38
CA PHE A 67 -20.86 -7.18 3.95
C PHE A 67 -20.08 -6.35 4.98
N LYS A 68 -20.75 -5.46 5.73
CA LYS A 68 -20.11 -4.72 6.83
C LYS A 68 -19.59 -5.66 7.92
N ASP A 69 -20.38 -6.65 8.33
CA ASP A 69 -19.95 -7.62 9.35
C ASP A 69 -18.78 -8.48 8.86
N PHE A 70 -18.81 -8.91 7.59
CA PHE A 70 -17.69 -9.61 6.95
C PHE A 70 -16.41 -8.75 6.96
N ALA A 71 -16.51 -7.51 6.49
CA ALA A 71 -15.36 -6.60 6.40
C ALA A 71 -14.78 -6.24 7.77
N LEU A 72 -15.60 -6.23 8.82
CA LEU A 72 -15.17 -5.95 10.19
C LEU A 72 -14.85 -7.22 11.01
N SER A 73 -14.82 -8.41 10.38
CA SER A 73 -14.59 -9.69 11.09
C SER A 73 -13.26 -9.79 11.84
N LYS A 74 -12.26 -8.99 11.43
CA LYS A 74 -10.93 -8.90 12.07
C LYS A 74 -10.68 -7.54 12.75
N TYR A 75 -11.68 -6.66 12.81
CA TYR A 75 -11.53 -5.34 13.42
C TYR A 75 -11.48 -5.42 14.95
N ASP A 76 -10.43 -4.85 15.55
CA ASP A 76 -10.36 -4.65 17.00
C ASP A 76 -11.13 -3.38 17.38
N ARG A 77 -12.15 -3.52 18.25
CA ARG A 77 -12.94 -2.39 18.76
C ARG A 77 -12.14 -1.42 19.64
N ASN A 78 -10.98 -1.82 20.13
CA ASN A 78 -10.06 -0.96 20.85
C ASN A 78 -9.03 -0.29 19.93
N SER A 79 -9.10 -0.53 18.62
CA SER A 79 -8.21 0.10 17.64
C SER A 79 -8.44 1.61 17.58
N VAL A 80 -7.35 2.35 17.36
CA VAL A 80 -7.39 3.78 17.03
C VAL A 80 -7.90 4.05 15.61
N VAL A 81 -7.98 3.01 14.78
CA VAL A 81 -8.52 3.07 13.42
C VAL A 81 -10.04 3.06 13.49
N LEU A 82 -10.68 3.97 12.77
CA LEU A 82 -12.14 4.05 12.71
C LEU A 82 -12.71 2.89 11.88
N ASP A 83 -13.90 2.40 12.26
CA ASP A 83 -14.52 1.23 11.63
C ASP A 83 -14.75 1.43 10.11
N TYR A 84 -15.09 2.65 9.69
CA TYR A 84 -15.28 2.99 8.29
C TYR A 84 -13.97 3.01 7.49
N ASP A 85 -12.84 3.39 8.11
CA ASP A 85 -11.53 3.33 7.45
C ASP A 85 -11.09 1.88 7.27
N TRP A 86 -11.33 1.04 8.28
CA TRP A 86 -11.11 -0.40 8.18
C TRP A 86 -11.96 -1.03 7.07
N TYR A 87 -13.26 -0.71 7.06
CA TYR A 87 -14.19 -1.18 6.02
C TYR A 87 -13.71 -0.78 4.62
N ASN A 88 -13.32 0.48 4.41
CA ASN A 88 -12.84 0.96 3.13
C ASN A 88 -11.53 0.28 2.72
N ALA A 89 -10.64 0.01 3.67
CA ALA A 89 -9.40 -0.72 3.41
C ALA A 89 -9.66 -2.16 2.99
N VAL A 90 -10.60 -2.86 3.62
CA VAL A 90 -11.01 -4.22 3.19
C VAL A 90 -11.64 -4.20 1.79
N VAL A 91 -12.47 -3.20 1.48
CA VAL A 91 -13.00 -3.03 0.10
C VAL A 91 -11.86 -2.84 -0.89
N GLY A 92 -10.89 -1.97 -0.58
CA GLY A 92 -9.71 -1.75 -1.41
C GLY A 92 -8.88 -3.02 -1.61
N LEU A 93 -8.70 -3.81 -0.54
CA LEU A 93 -8.00 -5.09 -0.56
C LEU A 93 -8.68 -6.09 -1.49
N LEU A 94 -10.00 -6.26 -1.37
CA LEU A 94 -10.76 -7.20 -2.20
C LEU A 94 -10.72 -6.81 -3.68
N ASN A 95 -10.81 -5.50 -4.00
CA ASN A 95 -10.69 -5.02 -5.37
C ASN A 95 -9.27 -5.20 -5.93
N TYR A 96 -8.25 -5.08 -5.08
CA TYR A 96 -6.84 -5.26 -5.50
C TYR A 96 -6.53 -6.71 -5.88
N PHE A 97 -7.09 -7.67 -5.13
CA PHE A 97 -6.93 -9.10 -5.36
C PHE A 97 -8.07 -9.71 -6.18
N GLU A 98 -8.90 -8.88 -6.83
CA GLU A 98 -9.96 -9.35 -7.70
C GLU A 98 -9.38 -9.95 -8.98
N TRP A 99 -9.79 -11.18 -9.27
CA TRP A 99 -9.52 -11.88 -10.53
C TRP A 99 -10.70 -11.71 -11.50
N SER A 100 -10.55 -12.25 -12.71
CA SER A 100 -11.66 -12.36 -13.66
C SER A 100 -12.92 -12.93 -12.99
N TYR A 101 -14.08 -12.44 -13.41
CA TYR A 101 -15.40 -12.84 -12.89
C TYR A 101 -15.65 -12.50 -11.40
N GLY A 102 -14.86 -11.60 -10.80
CA GLY A 102 -15.08 -11.14 -9.42
C GLY A 102 -14.67 -12.15 -8.35
N ALA A 103 -13.82 -13.11 -8.71
CA ALA A 103 -13.28 -14.07 -7.76
C ALA A 103 -12.12 -13.47 -6.97
N VAL A 104 -12.02 -13.88 -5.71
CA VAL A 104 -10.92 -13.52 -4.81
C VAL A 104 -10.44 -14.79 -4.14
N HIS A 105 -9.16 -15.11 -4.30
CA HIS A 105 -8.60 -16.32 -3.72
C HIS A 105 -8.18 -16.08 -2.25
N SER A 106 -8.63 -16.93 -1.32
CA SER A 106 -8.44 -16.70 0.12
C SER A 106 -6.97 -16.70 0.55
N ALA A 107 -6.09 -17.42 -0.16
CA ALA A 107 -4.65 -17.39 0.13
C ALA A 107 -3.99 -16.04 -0.17
N GLU A 108 -4.65 -15.16 -0.93
CA GLU A 108 -4.12 -13.84 -1.29
C GLU A 108 -4.67 -12.73 -0.38
N VAL A 109 -5.77 -13.01 0.33
CA VAL A 109 -6.49 -12.01 1.13
C VAL A 109 -6.47 -12.36 2.61
N ASP A 110 -5.83 -11.47 3.37
CA ASP A 110 -5.90 -11.43 4.82
C ASP A 110 -6.71 -10.20 5.25
N LEU A 111 -7.88 -10.44 5.85
CA LEU A 111 -8.80 -9.38 6.29
C LEU A 111 -8.27 -8.59 7.50
N ASP A 112 -7.18 -9.02 8.14
CA ASP A 112 -6.45 -8.17 9.08
C ASP A 112 -5.62 -7.14 8.32
N VAL A 113 -6.19 -5.95 8.14
CA VAL A 113 -5.53 -4.85 7.45
C VAL A 113 -4.67 -3.99 8.37
N SER A 114 -4.55 -4.30 9.68
CA SER A 114 -3.95 -3.41 10.69
C SER A 114 -2.54 -2.91 10.37
N GLN A 115 -1.75 -3.73 9.69
CA GLN A 115 -0.36 -3.43 9.27
C GLN A 115 -0.25 -2.83 7.86
N ARG A 116 -1.37 -2.68 7.14
CA ARG A 116 -1.43 -2.27 5.74
C ARG A 116 -2.09 -0.89 5.53
N LEU A 117 -2.51 -0.25 6.62
CA LEU A 117 -3.17 1.05 6.57
C LEU A 117 -2.16 2.19 6.50
N MET A 118 -2.37 3.10 5.54
CA MET A 118 -1.77 4.43 5.64
C MET A 118 -2.37 5.16 6.85
N ARG A 119 -1.50 5.74 7.69
CA ARG A 119 -1.89 6.47 8.88
C ARG A 119 -1.54 7.94 8.70
N TRP A 120 -2.45 8.83 9.08
CA TRP A 120 -2.18 10.26 9.17
C TRP A 120 -2.53 10.77 10.56
N TYR A 121 -1.80 11.78 11.02
CA TYR A 121 -2.16 12.52 12.23
C TYR A 121 -3.04 13.70 11.82
N GLN A 122 -4.19 13.82 12.48
CA GLN A 122 -5.08 14.95 12.31
C GLN A 122 -5.19 15.70 13.63
N TYR A 123 -5.02 17.01 13.57
CA TYR A 123 -5.21 17.93 14.69
C TYR A 123 -5.75 19.25 14.16
N ASN A 124 -6.41 20.00 15.04
CA ASN A 124 -6.96 21.30 14.72
C ASN A 124 -6.03 22.39 15.24
N ILE A 125 -5.88 23.43 14.42
CA ILE A 125 -5.22 24.68 14.79
C ILE A 125 -6.28 25.77 14.72
N THR A 126 -6.47 26.52 15.80
CA THR A 126 -7.37 27.67 15.85
C THR A 126 -6.53 28.93 15.94
N MET A 127 -6.90 29.96 15.16
CA MET A 127 -6.17 31.23 15.09
C MET A 127 -7.16 32.40 15.09
N GLU A 128 -6.82 33.46 15.82
CA GLU A 128 -7.52 34.75 15.78
C GLU A 128 -7.03 35.61 14.59
N PRO A 129 -7.79 36.64 14.16
CA PRO A 129 -7.39 37.51 13.06
C PRO A 129 -6.02 38.16 13.29
N GLY A 130 -5.08 37.93 12.36
CA GLY A 130 -3.73 38.48 12.41
C GLY A 130 -2.76 37.75 13.35
N GLU A 131 -3.20 36.66 13.99
CA GLU A 131 -2.33 35.84 14.84
C GLU A 131 -1.25 35.12 14.04
N ARG A 132 -0.09 34.92 14.68
CA ARG A 132 0.99 34.07 14.18
C ARG A 132 1.23 32.94 15.16
N ILE A 133 1.27 31.72 14.63
CA ILE A 133 1.56 30.52 15.39
C ILE A 133 2.87 29.89 14.92
N VAL A 134 3.52 29.15 15.81
CA VAL A 134 4.60 28.22 15.46
C VAL A 134 4.09 26.82 15.72
N ASN A 135 4.09 25.99 14.69
CA ASN A 135 3.65 24.62 14.76
C ASN A 135 4.85 23.69 14.58
N THR A 136 4.99 22.69 15.47
CA THR A 136 6.08 21.72 15.43
C THR A 136 5.49 20.33 15.45
N VAL A 137 5.87 19.52 14.46
CA VAL A 137 5.47 18.11 14.35
C VAL A 137 6.71 17.25 14.49
N THR A 138 6.65 16.26 15.38
CA THR A 138 7.68 15.23 15.52
C THR A 138 7.02 13.88 15.25
N ALA A 139 7.48 13.20 14.20
CA ALA A 139 6.99 11.90 13.81
C ALA A 139 8.16 11.01 13.38
N PRO A 140 8.09 9.69 13.61
CA PRO A 140 9.07 8.76 13.05
C PRO A 140 8.92 8.73 11.52
N ILE A 141 10.05 8.79 10.82
CA ILE A 141 10.14 8.52 9.39
C ILE A 141 10.82 7.16 9.21
N TYR A 142 10.19 6.27 8.44
CA TYR A 142 10.73 4.95 8.16
C TYR A 142 11.16 4.89 6.69
N PRO A 143 12.43 4.61 6.39
CA PRO A 143 12.88 4.47 5.02
C PRO A 143 12.39 3.15 4.40
N SER A 144 12.31 3.10 3.08
CA SER A 144 12.49 1.84 2.36
C SER A 144 13.97 1.47 2.35
N PHE A 145 14.27 0.18 2.29
CA PHE A 145 15.66 -0.28 2.20
C PHE A 145 15.79 -1.28 1.06
N ASP A 146 16.92 -1.21 0.35
CA ASP A 146 17.28 -2.16 -0.70
C ASP A 146 18.53 -2.93 -0.26
N THR A 147 18.34 -4.22 0.04
CA THR A 147 19.41 -5.14 0.42
C THR A 147 20.10 -5.81 -0.76
N GLY A 148 19.71 -5.46 -2.00
CA GLY A 148 20.45 -5.86 -3.20
C GLY A 148 21.75 -5.08 -3.37
N TYR A 149 21.84 -3.89 -2.77
CA TYR A 149 23.09 -3.13 -2.69
C TYR A 149 24.00 -3.65 -1.57
N GLU A 150 25.31 -3.55 -1.78
CA GLU A 150 26.31 -3.85 -0.77
C GLU A 150 27.22 -2.63 -0.50
N PRO A 151 27.11 -2.00 0.68
CA PRO A 151 26.13 -2.25 1.74
C PRO A 151 24.71 -1.75 1.35
N PRO A 152 23.64 -2.17 2.08
CA PRO A 152 22.27 -1.76 1.79
C PRO A 152 22.09 -0.24 1.76
N ILE A 153 21.18 0.22 0.91
CA ILE A 153 20.79 1.63 0.81
C ILE A 153 19.45 1.87 1.50
N PHE A 154 19.25 3.08 2.01
CA PHE A 154 18.03 3.53 2.68
C PHE A 154 17.44 4.73 1.96
N GLU A 155 16.21 4.62 1.49
CA GLU A 155 15.53 5.65 0.72
C GLU A 155 14.44 6.32 1.56
N TYR A 156 14.43 7.64 1.53
CA TYR A 156 13.48 8.47 2.27
C TYR A 156 12.67 9.31 1.29
N THR A 157 11.41 9.55 1.61
CA THR A 157 10.51 10.43 0.86
C THR A 157 9.79 11.37 1.83
N TYR A 158 9.81 12.66 1.53
CA TYR A 158 9.07 13.70 2.23
C TYR A 158 8.31 14.57 1.23
N LEU A 159 7.00 14.68 1.43
CA LEU A 159 6.11 15.41 0.54
C LEU A 159 6.12 16.92 0.86
N LEU A 160 6.60 17.71 -0.09
CA LEU A 160 6.62 19.16 -0.12
C LEU A 160 5.41 19.74 -0.86
N SER A 161 4.89 19.04 -1.88
CA SER A 161 3.76 19.54 -2.69
C SER A 161 2.49 19.93 -1.91
N PRO A 162 2.13 19.32 -0.76
CA PRO A 162 0.96 19.77 0.00
C PRO A 162 1.03 21.25 0.41
N ALA A 163 2.23 21.78 0.64
CA ALA A 163 2.43 23.17 1.00
C ALA A 163 2.19 24.15 -0.16
N GLN A 164 2.11 23.68 -1.42
CA GLN A 164 1.73 24.50 -2.57
C GLN A 164 0.29 25.05 -2.46
N THR A 165 -0.51 24.50 -1.57
CA THR A 165 -1.89 24.97 -1.31
C THR A 165 -1.94 26.20 -0.40
N TRP A 166 -0.82 26.60 0.21
CA TRP A 166 -0.74 27.78 1.06
C TRP A 166 -0.79 29.05 0.20
N THR A 167 -1.36 30.13 0.73
CA THR A 167 -1.48 31.41 -0.01
C THR A 167 -0.11 31.96 -0.40
N THR A 168 0.88 31.81 0.48
CA THR A 168 2.29 32.17 0.24
C THR A 168 3.18 31.21 1.01
N PHE A 169 4.32 30.85 0.44
CA PHE A 169 5.33 30.03 1.10
C PHE A 169 6.62 30.85 1.31
N GLY A 170 7.21 30.73 2.51
CA GLY A 170 8.42 31.46 2.90
C GLY A 170 9.70 30.69 2.58
N ASN A 171 10.67 30.74 3.48
CA ASN A 171 11.90 29.96 3.37
C ASN A 171 11.68 28.51 3.78
N LEU A 172 12.44 27.59 3.17
CA LEU A 172 12.51 26.19 3.55
C LEU A 172 13.96 25.85 3.90
N ASP A 173 14.16 25.41 5.14
CA ASP A 173 15.44 24.89 5.63
C ASP A 173 15.29 23.37 5.83
N ILE A 174 16.13 22.58 5.17
CA ILE A 174 16.15 21.12 5.26
C ILE A 174 17.46 20.71 5.91
N ILE A 175 17.38 19.96 7.02
CA ILE A 175 18.55 19.44 7.73
C ILE A 175 18.38 17.93 7.89
N ILE A 176 19.31 17.16 7.33
CA ILE A 176 19.36 15.70 7.44
C ILE A 176 20.52 15.37 8.38
N SER A 177 20.18 14.99 9.62
CA SER A 177 21.16 14.59 10.63
C SER A 177 21.45 13.09 10.54
N THR A 178 22.61 12.72 10.00
CA THR A 178 22.95 11.32 9.72
C THR A 178 24.47 11.08 9.72
N PRO A 179 24.94 9.90 10.17
CA PRO A 179 26.32 9.47 9.98
C PRO A 179 26.60 8.85 8.60
N TYR A 180 25.59 8.69 7.76
CA TYR A 180 25.67 8.03 6.45
C TYR A 180 25.95 9.01 5.32
N ASP A 181 26.52 8.51 4.24
CA ASP A 181 26.75 9.27 3.02
C ASP A 181 25.47 9.33 2.18
N MET A 182 25.18 10.52 1.66
CA MET A 182 24.09 10.75 0.70
C MET A 182 24.54 10.31 -0.69
N ILE A 183 23.83 9.34 -1.26
CA ILE A 183 24.14 8.74 -2.57
C ILE A 183 23.40 9.48 -3.69
N GLN A 184 22.16 9.86 -3.41
CA GLN A 184 21.29 10.55 -4.36
C GLN A 184 20.30 11.43 -3.59
N SER A 185 19.90 12.52 -4.22
CA SER A 185 18.81 13.39 -3.78
C SER A 185 18.02 13.84 -5.00
N SER A 186 16.70 14.05 -4.86
CA SER A 186 15.90 14.74 -5.88
C SER A 186 16.21 16.24 -5.94
N LEU A 187 16.61 16.83 -4.82
CA LEU A 187 16.95 18.24 -4.73
C LEU A 187 18.46 18.43 -4.78
N ASP A 188 18.91 19.29 -5.69
CA ASP A 188 20.31 19.68 -5.81
C ASP A 188 20.72 20.70 -4.73
N GLY A 189 22.03 20.75 -4.44
CA GLY A 189 22.64 21.81 -3.65
C GLY A 189 22.82 21.51 -2.16
N PHE A 190 22.62 20.27 -1.71
CA PHE A 190 22.94 19.90 -0.33
C PHE A 190 24.41 20.15 0.00
N GLU A 191 24.66 20.88 1.08
CA GLU A 191 25.99 21.11 1.63
C GLU A 191 26.25 20.12 2.76
N ARG A 192 27.43 19.48 2.75
CA ARG A 192 27.83 18.56 3.80
C ARG A 192 28.31 19.35 5.03
N ILE A 193 27.72 19.06 6.18
CA ILE A 193 28.05 19.63 7.48
C ILE A 193 28.51 18.53 8.45
N ASN A 194 29.04 18.93 9.61
CA ASN A 194 29.57 17.98 10.61
C ASN A 194 28.54 16.94 11.09
N SER A 195 27.24 17.28 11.05
CA SER A 195 26.15 16.40 11.51
C SER A 195 25.37 15.72 10.38
N GLY A 196 25.77 15.90 9.10
CA GLY A 196 25.05 15.37 7.95
C GLY A 196 25.00 16.38 6.80
N TYR A 197 23.79 16.81 6.41
CA TYR A 197 23.56 17.66 5.24
C TYR A 197 22.55 18.77 5.52
N GLU A 198 22.74 19.92 4.89
CA GLU A 198 21.79 21.05 4.92
C GLU A 198 21.50 21.60 3.52
N LEU A 199 20.30 22.14 3.35
CA LEU A 199 19.85 22.78 2.11
C LEU A 199 18.84 23.88 2.42
N HIS A 200 19.00 25.01 1.73
CA HIS A 200 18.22 26.22 1.95
C HIS A 200 17.53 26.68 0.66
N PHE A 201 16.24 26.97 0.74
CA PHE A 201 15.46 27.56 -0.36
C PHE A 201 14.74 28.84 0.09
N THR A 202 14.72 29.83 -0.81
CA THR A 202 13.83 30.99 -0.72
C THR A 202 12.52 30.69 -1.47
N GLY A 203 11.75 29.73 -0.95
CA GLY A 203 10.50 29.26 -1.55
C GLY A 203 10.35 27.74 -1.43
N LEU A 204 9.22 27.23 -1.94
CA LEU A 204 8.96 25.80 -2.05
C LEU A 204 9.50 25.29 -3.40
N PRO A 205 10.34 24.25 -3.46
CA PRO A 205 10.74 23.64 -4.72
C PRO A 205 9.55 22.97 -5.43
N GLU A 206 9.69 22.74 -6.74
CA GLU A 206 8.64 22.08 -7.54
C GLU A 206 8.57 20.57 -7.27
N GLU A 207 9.71 19.96 -6.93
CA GLU A 207 9.85 18.52 -6.71
C GLU A 207 9.63 18.13 -5.23
N GLU A 208 9.26 16.87 -5.02
CA GLU A 208 9.24 16.28 -3.68
C GLU A 208 10.67 16.02 -3.18
N LEU A 209 10.87 15.99 -1.86
CA LEU A 209 12.16 15.63 -1.30
C LEU A 209 12.28 14.10 -1.24
N THR A 210 13.19 13.55 -2.02
CA THR A 210 13.67 12.17 -1.85
C THR A 210 15.17 12.17 -1.71
N PHE A 211 15.70 11.27 -0.89
CA PHE A 211 17.14 11.10 -0.75
C PHE A 211 17.48 9.67 -0.30
N THR A 212 18.66 9.24 -0.71
CA THR A 212 19.19 7.90 -0.43
C THR A 212 20.44 8.02 0.42
N LEU A 213 20.47 7.29 1.53
CA LEU A 213 21.59 7.22 2.45
C LEU A 213 22.22 5.83 2.43
N CYS A 214 23.54 5.77 2.58
CA CYS A 214 24.28 4.52 2.70
C CYS A 214 25.45 4.65 3.67
N SER A 215 25.83 3.56 4.32
CA SER A 215 27.02 3.55 5.19
C SER A 215 28.35 3.65 4.43
N ALA A 216 28.32 3.62 3.10
CA ALA A 216 29.47 3.80 2.24
C ALA A 216 29.13 4.76 1.08
N GLU A 217 30.07 5.64 0.72
CA GLU A 217 29.92 6.64 -0.35
C GLU A 217 29.61 6.05 -1.73
N ASN A 218 30.09 4.83 -2.00
CA ASN A 218 29.92 4.16 -3.30
C ASN A 218 29.47 2.71 -3.10
N PRO A 219 28.18 2.45 -2.81
CA PRO A 219 27.67 1.10 -2.64
C PRO A 219 27.67 0.34 -3.97
N SER A 220 27.92 -0.96 -3.90
CA SER A 220 27.87 -1.83 -5.08
C SER A 220 26.43 -2.17 -5.40
N ALA A 221 25.98 -1.85 -6.61
CA ALA A 221 24.65 -2.23 -7.08
C ALA A 221 24.52 -3.75 -7.27
N PRO A 222 23.31 -4.32 -7.11
CA PRO A 222 23.06 -5.72 -7.39
C PRO A 222 23.42 -6.05 -8.86
N SER A 223 24.22 -7.10 -9.06
CA SER A 223 24.49 -7.62 -10.39
C SER A 223 23.29 -8.45 -10.86
N TYR A 224 22.45 -7.84 -11.70
CA TYR A 224 21.41 -8.58 -12.40
C TYR A 224 21.99 -9.14 -13.71
N ASP A 225 22.32 -10.43 -13.72
CA ASP A 225 22.71 -11.17 -14.93
C ASP A 225 21.49 -11.42 -15.85
N LYS A 226 20.78 -10.36 -16.27
CA LYS A 226 19.89 -10.29 -17.47
C LYS A 226 19.66 -8.82 -17.85
N PRO A 227 19.57 -8.48 -19.15
CA PRO A 227 19.32 -7.11 -19.58
C PRO A 227 17.85 -6.77 -19.31
N LEU A 228 17.58 -6.17 -18.15
CA LEU A 228 16.33 -5.44 -17.95
C LEU A 228 16.50 -4.09 -18.65
N ASN A 229 15.86 -3.94 -19.81
CA ASN A 229 15.57 -2.62 -20.37
C ASN A 229 14.99 -1.74 -19.26
N GLY A 230 15.60 -0.57 -19.06
CA GLY A 230 15.36 0.34 -17.95
C GLY A 230 13.89 0.53 -17.61
N GLY A 231 13.54 0.13 -16.39
CA GLY A 231 12.26 0.38 -15.75
C GLY A 231 12.55 0.63 -14.28
N ILE A 232 12.81 1.89 -13.98
CA ILE A 232 13.15 2.46 -12.68
C ILE A 232 12.12 2.06 -11.62
N ILE A 233 12.60 1.82 -10.40
CA ILE A 233 11.85 1.74 -9.14
C ILE A 233 11.19 3.11 -8.90
N LEU A 234 10.09 3.37 -9.62
CA LEU A 234 9.23 4.57 -9.55
C LEU A 234 7.81 4.19 -9.07
N GLY A 235 7.60 2.94 -8.68
CA GLY A 235 6.27 2.38 -8.44
C GLY A 235 5.57 2.93 -7.18
N ILE A 236 6.33 3.30 -6.14
CA ILE A 236 5.74 3.75 -4.87
C ILE A 236 5.56 5.28 -4.86
N THR A 237 6.47 6.05 -5.47
CA THR A 237 6.39 7.51 -5.59
C THR A 237 5.30 7.97 -6.54
N LEU A 238 5.08 7.29 -7.68
CA LEU A 238 4.03 7.70 -8.63
C LEU A 238 2.62 7.60 -8.03
N VAL A 239 2.32 6.55 -7.25
CA VAL A 239 0.95 6.32 -6.75
C VAL A 239 0.56 7.35 -5.68
N ALA A 240 1.48 7.71 -4.78
CA ALA A 240 1.23 8.75 -3.76
C ALA A 240 1.05 10.14 -4.40
N VAL A 241 1.90 10.49 -5.37
CA VAL A 241 1.81 11.77 -6.10
C VAL A 241 0.52 11.85 -6.93
N ILE A 242 0.13 10.77 -7.63
CA ILE A 242 -1.12 10.70 -8.40
C ILE A 242 -2.33 10.86 -7.47
N PHE A 243 -2.35 10.19 -6.31
CA PHE A 243 -3.46 10.30 -5.37
C PHE A 243 -3.62 11.74 -4.85
N ILE A 244 -2.52 12.38 -4.44
CA ILE A 244 -2.53 13.77 -3.94
C ILE A 244 -2.96 14.75 -5.04
N MET A 245 -2.41 14.61 -6.25
CA MET A 245 -2.79 15.43 -7.41
C MET A 245 -4.29 15.28 -7.76
N THR A 246 -4.82 14.07 -7.66
CA THR A 246 -6.25 13.80 -7.90
C THR A 246 -7.12 14.49 -6.85
N VAL A 247 -6.74 14.42 -5.57
CA VAL A 247 -7.44 15.12 -4.47
C VAL A 247 -7.38 16.65 -4.66
N ILE A 248 -6.24 17.20 -5.06
CA ILE A 248 -6.05 18.64 -5.33
C ILE A 248 -6.93 19.08 -6.51
N MET A 249 -6.95 18.32 -7.62
CA MET A 249 -7.80 18.62 -8.78
C MET A 249 -9.29 18.55 -8.45
N VAL A 250 -9.74 17.56 -7.68
CA VAL A 250 -11.14 17.44 -7.24
C VAL A 250 -11.54 18.64 -6.38
N LYS A 251 -10.69 19.07 -5.44
CA LYS A 251 -10.93 20.28 -4.61
C LYS A 251 -11.00 21.57 -5.44
N ARG A 252 -10.14 21.74 -6.45
CA ARG A 252 -10.21 22.90 -7.36
C ARG A 252 -11.51 22.94 -8.16
N LYS A 253 -12.00 21.79 -8.62
CA LYS A 253 -13.21 21.69 -9.44
C LYS A 253 -14.50 21.93 -8.65
N THR A 254 -14.52 21.58 -7.37
CA THR A 254 -15.66 21.86 -6.48
C THR A 254 -15.64 23.29 -5.93
N GLY A 255 -14.46 23.89 -5.73
CA GLY A 255 -14.33 25.31 -5.32
C GLY A 255 -14.68 26.33 -6.42
N LEU A 256 -14.60 25.95 -7.70
CA LEU A 256 -14.99 26.79 -8.85
C LEU A 256 -16.50 26.72 -9.18
N ARG A 257 -17.29 25.97 -8.40
CA ARG A 257 -18.74 25.82 -8.55
C ARG A 257 -19.55 26.44 -7.40
N GLY A 258 -18.92 27.24 -6.54
CA GLY A 258 -19.55 28.06 -5.50
C GLY A 258 -19.67 29.51 -5.93
#